data_AF-A0A2Z6QY47-F1
#
_entry.id   AF-A0A2Z6QY47-F1
#
_cell.length_a   1.000
_cell.length_b   1.000
_cell.length_c   1.000
_cell.angle_alpha   90.00
_cell.angle_beta   90.00
_cell.angle_gamma   90.00
#
_symmetry.space_group_name_H-M   'P 1'
#
loop_
_entity.id
_entity.type
_entity.pdbx_description
1 polymer ?
#
loop_
_entity_poly.entity_id
_entity_poly.type
_entity_poly.pdbx_seq_one_letter_code
_entity_poly.pdbx_strand_id
1 'polypeptide(L)'
;MAKRILETIWFGDNELENILKYYEYPNFHNNIQLPAIFDINKCREEWTRFKMIITNNFASNDIEVILLLLIQDYIDVFLNIIKLIQIVYCIPFSSVECKRDFNRQNKIKTKDKNSLATNMLDMLICVFLEGSESKEFNYNHAYTI
;
A
#
# COMPACT_ATOMS: atom_id res chain seq x y z
N MET A 1 -31.87 13.29 -10.00
CA MET A 1 -30.68 13.98 -9.46
C MET A 1 -30.50 13.74 -7.96
N ALA A 2 -31.52 13.99 -7.12
CA ALA A 2 -31.45 13.78 -5.66
C ALA A 2 -31.14 12.33 -5.20
N LYS A 3 -31.66 11.31 -5.90
CA LYS A 3 -31.45 9.90 -5.54
C LYS A 3 -29.99 9.44 -5.67
N ARG A 4 -29.27 9.95 -6.67
CA ARG A 4 -27.85 9.65 -6.93
C ARG A 4 -26.93 10.27 -5.88
N ILE A 5 -27.27 11.48 -5.41
CA ILE A 5 -26.54 12.16 -4.33
C ILE A 5 -26.68 11.38 -3.02
N LEU A 6 -27.89 10.92 -2.69
CA LEU A 6 -28.15 10.10 -1.50
C LEU A 6 -27.41 8.76 -1.53
N GLU A 7 -27.35 8.06 -2.66
CA GLU A 7 -26.62 6.80 -2.79
C GLU A 7 -25.10 6.97 -2.59
N THR A 8 -24.55 8.15 -2.94
CA THR A 8 -23.12 8.46 -2.74
C THR A 8 -22.78 8.75 -1.28
N ILE A 9 -23.75 9.24 -0.50
CA ILE A 9 -23.55 9.56 0.93
C ILE A 9 -23.31 8.29 1.76
N TRP A 10 -23.90 7.15 1.40
CA TRP A 10 -23.75 5.88 2.14
C TRP A 10 -22.74 4.91 1.52
N PHE A 11 -22.12 5.30 0.41
CA PHE A 11 -21.16 4.46 -0.30
C PHE A 11 -19.88 4.28 0.52
N GLY A 12 -19.40 3.03 0.64
CA GLY A 12 -18.13 2.70 1.27
C GLY A 12 -18.14 2.61 2.81
N ASP A 13 -19.28 2.83 3.47
CA ASP A 13 -19.33 2.85 4.94
C ASP A 13 -19.13 1.46 5.54
N ASN A 14 -19.72 0.42 4.93
CA ASN A 14 -19.56 -0.95 5.41
C ASN A 14 -18.13 -1.46 5.16
N GLU A 15 -17.54 -1.07 4.04
CA GLU A 15 -16.14 -1.36 3.69
C GLU A 15 -15.18 -0.67 4.68
N LEU A 16 -15.44 0.59 5.01
CA LEU A 16 -14.68 1.31 6.03
C LEU A 16 -14.76 0.58 7.38
N GLU A 17 -15.95 0.20 7.83
CA GLU A 17 -16.11 -0.51 9.11
C GLU A 17 -15.36 -1.85 9.13
N ASN A 18 -15.34 -2.58 8.02
CA ASN A 18 -14.56 -3.83 7.92
C ASN A 18 -13.06 -3.58 8.08
N ILE A 19 -12.54 -2.53 7.46
CA ILE A 19 -11.13 -2.16 7.56
C ILE A 19 -10.80 -1.67 8.98
N LEU A 20 -11.64 -0.80 9.54
CA LEU A 20 -11.45 -0.28 10.89
C LEU A 20 -11.46 -1.39 11.93
N LYS A 21 -12.40 -2.35 11.83
CA LYS A 21 -12.45 -3.51 12.71
C LYS A 21 -11.19 -4.38 12.64
N TYR A 22 -10.59 -4.51 11.45
CA TYR A 22 -9.35 -5.27 11.28
C TYR A 22 -8.15 -4.59 11.97
N TYR A 23 -8.13 -3.26 11.98
CA TYR A 23 -7.03 -2.45 12.52
C TYR A 23 -7.33 -1.80 13.88
N GLU A 24 -8.47 -2.11 14.49
CA GLU A 24 -8.96 -1.58 15.77
C GLU A 24 -8.08 -2.02 16.94
N TYR A 25 -7.56 -3.24 16.88
CA TYR A 25 -6.81 -3.82 17.97
C TYR A 25 -5.30 -3.69 17.77
N PRO A 26 -4.54 -3.46 18.86
CA PRO A 26 -3.09 -3.58 18.84
C PRO A 26 -2.69 -4.95 18.28
N ASN A 27 -1.90 -4.94 17.19
CA ASN A 27 -1.40 -6.18 16.61
C ASN A 27 -0.11 -6.58 17.29
N PHE A 28 0.07 -7.89 17.51
CA PHE A 28 1.32 -8.45 18.01
C PHE A 28 2.12 -8.96 16.82
N HIS A 29 3.30 -8.39 16.61
CA HIS A 29 4.26 -8.89 15.63
C HIS A 29 5.58 -9.16 16.34
N ASN A 30 6.06 -10.41 16.30
CA ASN A 30 7.29 -10.84 16.98
C ASN A 30 7.36 -10.46 18.47
N ASN A 31 6.26 -10.65 19.22
CA ASN A 31 6.12 -10.27 20.63
C ASN A 31 6.20 -8.75 20.92
N ILE A 32 6.16 -7.91 19.89
CA ILE A 32 6.07 -6.45 20.02
C ILE A 32 4.62 -6.05 19.80
N GLN A 33 4.05 -5.31 20.77
CA GLN A 33 2.73 -4.71 20.65
C GLN A 33 2.82 -3.46 19.77
N LEU A 34 2.16 -3.49 18.62
CA LEU A 34 2.01 -2.33 17.75
C LEU A 34 0.75 -1.56 18.16
N PRO A 35 0.80 -0.22 18.24
CA PRO A 35 -0.38 0.58 18.52
C PRO A 35 -1.44 0.41 17.41
N ALA A 36 -2.70 0.68 17.75
CA ALA A 36 -3.76 0.74 16.74
C ALA A 36 -3.39 1.77 15.65
N ILE A 37 -3.64 1.40 14.40
CA ILE A 37 -3.22 2.22 13.24
C ILE A 37 -4.10 3.47 13.10
N PHE A 38 -5.38 3.34 13.48
CA PHE A 38 -6.41 4.35 13.32
C PHE A 38 -7.05 4.75 14.64
N ASP A 39 -7.37 6.03 14.75
CA ASP A 39 -8.43 6.49 15.66
C ASP A 39 -9.76 6.29 14.92
N ILE A 40 -10.56 5.31 15.38
CA ILE A 40 -11.79 4.88 14.72
C ILE A 40 -12.80 6.02 14.61
N ASN A 41 -12.97 6.80 15.69
CA ASN A 41 -13.97 7.86 15.73
C ASN A 41 -13.55 9.00 14.80
N LYS A 42 -12.27 9.39 14.87
CA LYS A 42 -11.73 10.41 13.98
C LYS A 42 -11.78 9.98 12.51
N CYS A 43 -11.52 8.70 12.23
CA CYS A 43 -11.59 8.17 10.86
C CYS A 43 -13.02 8.23 10.28
N ARG A 44 -14.04 7.90 11.07
CA ARG A 44 -15.46 8.03 10.66
C ARG A 44 -15.86 9.48 10.39
N GLU A 45 -15.42 10.40 11.23
CA GLU A 45 -15.66 11.83 11.05
C GLU A 45 -14.98 12.37 9.79
N GLU A 46 -13.70 12.04 9.60
CA GLU A 46 -12.92 12.40 8.42
C GLU A 46 -13.56 11.82 7.15
N TRP A 47 -13.99 10.56 7.17
CA TRP A 47 -14.65 9.90 6.04
C TRP A 47 -15.95 10.60 5.62
N THR A 48 -16.77 10.97 6.59
CA THR A 48 -18.02 11.69 6.33
C THR A 48 -17.76 13.06 5.69
N ARG A 49 -16.80 13.81 6.24
CA ARG A 49 -16.40 15.12 5.72
C ARG A 49 -15.78 15.00 4.33
N PHE A 50 -14.92 14.00 4.11
CA PHE A 50 -14.31 13.73 2.84
C PHE A 50 -15.36 13.47 1.76
N LYS A 51 -16.32 12.56 2.00
CA LYS A 51 -17.43 12.29 1.07
C LYS A 51 -18.24 13.54 0.74
N MET A 52 -18.52 14.39 1.72
CA MET A 52 -19.21 15.66 1.49
C MET A 52 -18.41 16.60 0.59
N ILE A 53 -17.11 16.77 0.83
CA ILE A 53 -16.25 17.65 0.03
C ILE A 53 -16.16 17.14 -1.41
N ILE A 54 -15.92 15.84 -1.60
CA ILE A 54 -15.83 15.24 -2.94
C ILE A 54 -17.15 15.40 -3.69
N THR A 55 -18.27 15.06 -3.06
CA THR A 55 -19.59 15.11 -3.71
C THR A 55 -19.98 16.54 -4.09
N ASN A 56 -19.62 17.54 -3.26
CA ASN A 56 -20.02 18.92 -3.50
C ASN A 56 -19.08 19.69 -4.44
N ASN A 57 -17.78 19.38 -4.44
CA ASN A 57 -16.78 20.22 -5.12
C ASN A 57 -16.01 19.49 -6.22
N PHE A 58 -15.96 18.16 -6.19
CA PHE A 58 -15.06 17.37 -7.04
C PHE A 58 -15.76 16.17 -7.71
N ALA A 59 -17.09 16.15 -7.77
CA ALA A 59 -17.84 15.00 -8.30
C ALA A 59 -17.56 14.71 -9.80
N SER A 60 -17.05 15.70 -10.53
CA SER A 60 -16.64 15.57 -11.95
C SER A 60 -15.14 15.37 -12.14
N ASN A 61 -14.35 15.34 -11.06
CA ASN A 61 -12.90 15.26 -11.15
C ASN A 61 -12.44 13.81 -11.17
N ASP A 62 -11.36 13.55 -11.90
CA ASP A 62 -10.70 12.25 -11.88
C ASP A 62 -10.06 11.98 -10.52
N ILE A 63 -9.97 10.68 -10.18
CA ILE A 63 -9.42 10.24 -8.90
C ILE A 63 -7.98 10.72 -8.69
N GLU A 64 -7.18 10.82 -9.75
CA GLU A 64 -5.80 11.33 -9.71
C GLU A 64 -5.73 12.78 -9.23
N VAL A 65 -6.66 13.63 -9.70
CA VAL A 65 -6.75 15.03 -9.28
C VAL A 65 -7.19 15.12 -7.82
N ILE A 66 -8.17 14.31 -7.42
CA ILE A 66 -8.65 14.25 -6.04
C ILE A 66 -7.53 13.82 -5.08
N LEU A 67 -6.75 12.79 -5.46
CA LEU A 67 -5.63 12.29 -4.67
C LEU A 67 -4.51 13.32 -4.54
N LEU A 68 -4.19 14.03 -5.62
CA LEU A 68 -3.19 15.10 -5.59
C LEU A 68 -3.60 16.21 -4.61
N LEU A 69 -4.85 16.66 -4.68
CA LEU A 69 -5.39 17.68 -3.77
C LEU A 69 -5.40 17.21 -2.32
N LEU A 70 -5.77 15.95 -2.07
CA LEU A 70 -5.71 15.34 -0.73
C LEU A 70 -4.31 15.44 -0.11
N ILE A 71 -3.28 15.15 -0.90
CA ILE A 71 -1.89 15.14 -0.45
C ILE A 71 -1.33 16.56 -0.30
N GLN A 72 -1.70 17.48 -1.20
CA GLN A 72 -1.14 18.84 -1.22
C GLN A 72 -1.85 19.79 -0.24
N ASP A 73 -3.18 19.78 -0.23
CA ASP A 73 -3.98 20.82 0.41
C ASP A 73 -4.70 20.33 1.67
N TYR A 74 -4.92 19.01 1.81
CA TYR A 74 -5.73 18.45 2.89
C TYR A 74 -5.00 17.41 3.75
N ILE A 75 -3.66 17.36 3.69
CA ILE A 75 -2.89 16.34 4.40
C ILE A 75 -3.13 16.36 5.92
N ASP A 76 -3.20 17.55 6.50
CA ASP A 76 -3.41 17.74 7.93
C ASP A 76 -4.89 17.56 8.35
N VAL A 77 -5.81 17.62 7.39
CA VAL A 77 -7.26 17.53 7.62
C VAL A 77 -7.76 16.08 7.55
N PHE A 78 -7.19 15.28 6.64
CA PHE A 78 -7.64 13.92 6.34
C PHE A 78 -6.54 12.87 6.53
N LEU A 79 -5.81 12.96 7.64
CA LEU A 79 -4.69 12.08 7.97
C LEU A 79 -5.07 10.58 7.95
N ASN A 80 -6.26 10.21 8.45
CA ASN A 80 -6.69 8.81 8.47
C ASN A 80 -7.11 8.34 7.07
N ILE A 81 -7.72 9.21 6.26
CA ILE A 81 -8.07 8.87 4.88
C ILE A 81 -6.81 8.65 4.03
N ILE A 82 -5.80 9.49 4.21
CA ILE A 82 -4.51 9.33 3.51
C ILE A 82 -3.83 8.03 3.93
N LYS A 83 -3.85 7.67 5.21
CA LYS A 83 -3.37 6.36 5.68
C LYS A 83 -4.13 5.21 5.02
N LEU A 84 -5.47 5.29 4.91
CA LEU A 84 -6.25 4.26 4.22
C LEU A 84 -5.84 4.13 2.74
N ILE A 85 -5.66 5.26 2.06
CA ILE A 85 -5.17 5.29 0.68
C ILE A 85 -3.79 4.63 0.59
N GLN A 86 -2.85 4.97 1.47
CA GLN A 86 -1.52 4.37 1.51
C GLN A 86 -1.57 2.85 1.67
N ILE A 87 -2.45 2.33 2.54
CA ILE A 87 -2.64 0.89 2.70
C ILE A 87 -3.10 0.26 1.38
N VAL A 88 -4.07 0.87 0.69
CA VAL A 88 -4.57 0.37 -0.60
C VAL A 88 -3.45 0.36 -1.65
N TYR A 89 -2.62 1.40 -1.70
CA TYR A 89 -1.49 1.47 -2.63
C TYR A 89 -0.39 0.44 -2.35
N CYS A 90 -0.29 -0.09 -1.13
CA CYS A 90 0.62 -1.18 -0.80
C CYS A 90 0.10 -2.56 -1.25
N ILE A 91 -1.17 -2.68 -1.65
CA ILE A 91 -1.74 -3.94 -2.10
C ILE A 91 -1.49 -4.09 -3.61
N PRO A 92 -0.77 -5.13 -4.05
CA PRO A 92 -0.52 -5.34 -5.47
C PRO A 92 -1.85 -5.57 -6.20
N PHE A 93 -2.08 -4.80 -7.27
CA PHE A 93 -3.32 -4.88 -8.05
C PHE A 93 -3.52 -6.24 -8.72
N SER A 94 -2.43 -7.01 -8.92
CA SER A 94 -2.48 -8.30 -9.58
C SER A 94 -1.42 -9.26 -9.06
N SER A 95 -1.79 -10.54 -8.99
CA SER A 95 -0.85 -11.65 -8.79
C SER A 95 0.14 -11.83 -9.94
N VAL A 96 -0.05 -11.12 -11.06
CA VAL A 96 0.92 -11.09 -12.18
C VAL A 96 2.26 -10.50 -11.74
N GLU A 97 2.27 -9.56 -10.81
CA GLU A 97 3.52 -9.03 -10.24
C GLU A 97 4.27 -10.14 -9.51
N CYS A 98 3.59 -10.88 -8.62
CA CYS A 98 4.18 -12.05 -7.96
C CYS A 98 4.66 -13.11 -8.97
N LYS A 99 3.92 -13.35 -10.08
CA LYS A 99 4.34 -14.29 -11.14
C LYS A 99 5.61 -13.85 -11.85
N ARG A 100 5.83 -12.55 -11.98
CA ARG A 100 7.09 -12.01 -12.52
C ARG A 100 8.26 -12.40 -11.61
N ASP A 101 8.06 -12.33 -10.30
CA ASP A 101 9.08 -12.69 -9.32
C ASP A 101 9.35 -14.21 -9.31
N PHE A 102 8.32 -15.04 -9.44
CA PHE A 102 8.51 -16.50 -9.63
C PHE A 102 9.24 -16.84 -10.93
N ASN A 103 8.96 -16.13 -12.02
CA ASN A 103 9.69 -16.33 -13.27
C ASN A 103 11.17 -15.91 -13.14
N ARG A 104 11.45 -14.84 -12.38
CA ARG A 104 12.81 -14.42 -12.04
C ARG A 104 13.51 -15.45 -11.15
N GLN A 105 12.81 -16.00 -10.17
CA GLN A 105 13.28 -17.12 -9.35
C GLN A 105 13.66 -18.33 -10.21
N ASN A 106 12.86 -18.67 -11.23
CA ASN A 106 13.18 -19.74 -12.19
C ASN A 106 14.42 -19.45 -13.04
N LYS A 107 14.78 -18.18 -13.27
CA LYS A 107 16.06 -17.81 -13.91
C LYS A 107 17.25 -17.98 -12.98
N ILE A 108 17.07 -17.78 -11.68
CA ILE A 108 18.11 -17.97 -10.66
C ILE A 108 18.33 -19.46 -10.39
N LYS A 109 17.23 -20.22 -10.28
CA LYS A 109 17.22 -21.69 -10.21
C LYS A 109 17.38 -22.30 -11.59
N THR A 110 18.59 -22.22 -12.14
CA THR A 110 18.97 -23.00 -13.32
C THR A 110 19.19 -24.47 -12.95
N LYS A 111 19.24 -25.36 -13.96
CA LYS A 111 19.42 -26.81 -13.77
C LYS A 111 20.63 -27.17 -12.88
N ASP A 112 21.68 -26.34 -12.91
CA ASP A 112 22.92 -26.49 -12.13
C ASP A 112 22.88 -25.79 -10.76
N LYS A 113 21.86 -24.96 -10.50
CA LYS A 113 21.63 -24.21 -9.24
C LYS A 113 20.35 -24.64 -8.52
N ASN A 114 19.86 -25.85 -8.78
CA ASN A 114 18.62 -26.37 -8.21
C ASN A 114 18.71 -26.65 -6.69
N SER A 115 19.91 -26.70 -6.10
CA SER A 115 20.11 -26.97 -4.65
C SER A 115 20.48 -25.73 -3.83
N LEU A 116 20.17 -24.51 -4.30
CA LEU A 116 20.36 -23.31 -3.49
C LEU A 116 19.49 -23.39 -2.24
N ALA A 117 20.10 -23.14 -1.08
CA ALA A 117 19.38 -23.01 0.17
C ALA A 117 18.39 -21.83 0.08
N THR A 118 17.21 -21.96 0.69
CA THR A 118 16.11 -20.99 0.59
C THR A 118 16.55 -19.58 0.98
N ASN A 119 17.31 -19.43 2.06
CA ASN A 119 17.84 -18.15 2.52
C ASN A 119 18.76 -17.46 1.48
N MET A 120 19.57 -18.24 0.77
CA MET A 120 20.46 -17.72 -0.28
C MET A 120 19.67 -17.33 -1.53
N LEU A 121 18.62 -18.09 -1.85
CA LEU A 121 17.72 -17.77 -2.95
C LEU A 121 16.97 -16.46 -2.69
N ASP A 122 16.46 -16.26 -1.48
CA ASP A 122 15.72 -15.05 -1.10
C ASP A 122 16.62 -13.82 -1.20
N MET A 123 17.85 -13.89 -0.69
CA MET A 123 18.85 -12.82 -0.87
C MET A 123 19.13 -12.51 -2.34
N LEU A 124 19.29 -13.54 -3.18
CA LEU A 124 19.54 -13.35 -4.61
C LEU A 124 18.33 -12.75 -5.34
N ILE A 125 17.11 -13.09 -4.93
CA ILE A 125 15.89 -12.45 -5.44
C ILE A 125 15.88 -10.98 -5.04
N CYS A 126 16.13 -10.63 -3.77
CA CYS A 126 16.17 -9.24 -3.32
C CYS A 126 17.23 -8.43 -4.07
N VAL A 127 18.45 -8.94 -4.22
CA VAL A 127 19.50 -8.27 -5.01
C VAL A 127 19.09 -8.12 -6.48
N PHE A 128 18.37 -9.08 -7.05
CA PHE A 128 17.90 -8.98 -8.44
C PHE A 128 16.72 -8.00 -8.60
N LEU A 129 15.92 -7.80 -7.56
CA LEU A 129 14.77 -6.90 -7.55
C LEU A 129 15.15 -5.45 -7.25
N GLU A 130 15.99 -5.25 -6.24
CA GLU A 130 16.30 -3.94 -5.65
C GLU A 130 17.74 -3.48 -5.92
N GLY A 131 18.63 -4.41 -6.32
CA GLY A 131 20.02 -4.09 -6.59
C GLY A 131 20.20 -3.30 -7.88
N SER A 132 21.14 -2.36 -7.85
CA SER A 132 21.61 -1.64 -9.04
C SER A 132 22.15 -2.60 -10.10
N GLU A 133 22.06 -2.21 -11.37
CA GLU A 133 22.60 -3.03 -12.45
C GLU A 133 24.07 -3.38 -12.19
N SER A 134 24.49 -4.59 -12.56
CA SER A 134 25.87 -5.06 -12.35
C SER A 134 26.92 -4.11 -12.93
N LYS A 135 26.58 -3.37 -13.99
CA LYS A 135 27.46 -2.36 -14.61
C LYS A 135 27.65 -1.10 -13.76
N GLU A 136 26.68 -0.78 -12.93
CA GLU A 136 26.68 0.40 -12.04
C GLU A 136 27.18 0.04 -10.63
N PHE A 137 27.24 -1.26 -10.31
CA PHE A 137 27.73 -1.72 -9.01
C PHE A 137 29.24 -1.56 -8.89
N ASN A 138 29.68 -0.77 -7.90
CA ASN A 138 31.10 -0.55 -7.64
C ASN A 138 31.70 -1.72 -6.83
N TYR A 139 32.17 -2.75 -7.54
CA TYR A 139 32.81 -3.92 -6.93
C TYR A 139 34.05 -3.57 -6.11
N ASN A 140 34.80 -2.54 -6.50
CA ASN A 140 36.02 -2.14 -5.79
C ASN A 140 35.73 -1.66 -4.37
N HIS A 141 34.55 -1.06 -4.12
CA HIS A 141 34.16 -0.63 -2.79
C HIS A 141 33.81 -1.81 -1.87
N ALA A 142 33.20 -2.87 -2.42
CA ALA A 142 32.73 -4.02 -1.67
C ALA A 142 33.85 -4.91 -1.09
N TYR A 143 35.06 -4.87 -1.65
CA TYR A 143 36.22 -5.64 -1.16
C TYR A 143 36.98 -4.95 -0.01
N THR A 144 36.53 -3.76 0.43
CA THR A 144 37.24 -2.93 1.42
C THR A 144 36.64 -2.97 2.83
N ILE A 145 35.64 -3.82 3.06
CA ILE A 145 35.00 -4.04 4.37
C ILE A 145 35.57 -5.29 5.03
#